data_AF-A0A2E5GB17-F1
#
_entry.id   AF-A0A2E5GB17-F1
#
_cell.length_a   1.000
_cell.length_b   1.000
_cell.length_c   1.000
_cell.angle_alpha   90.00
_cell.angle_beta   90.00
_cell.angle_gamma   90.00
#
_symmetry.space_group_name_H-M   'P 1'
#
loop_
_entity.id
_entity.type
_entity.pdbx_description
1 polymer ?
#
loop_
_entity_poly.entity_id
_entity_poly.type
_entity_poly.pdbx_seq_one_letter_code
_entity_poly.pdbx_strand_id
1 'polypeptide(L)'
;MALKIVKYKHYGQKMSGGENPSEVNDLFYWSFFELSNGKIISSLLIETFIKNKKKFNDLSCHYTECYSFGDDFYVWLDKTFSDEERSLEDPTKDVVDLVEAFFRKNIEKNKGHATEIIEL
;
A
#
# COMPACT_ATOMS: atom_id res chain seq x y z
N MET A 1 -13.67 1.91 21.08
CA MET A 1 -13.02 0.63 20.73
C MET A 1 -11.75 0.95 19.95
N ALA A 2 -10.67 0.21 20.17
CA ALA A 2 -9.45 0.39 19.36
C ALA A 2 -9.68 -0.13 17.94
N LEU A 3 -9.23 0.62 16.93
CA LEU A 3 -9.28 0.19 15.53
C LEU A 3 -8.41 -1.06 15.33
N LYS A 4 -8.87 -1.96 14.46
CA LYS A 4 -8.15 -3.16 14.06
C LYS A 4 -8.21 -3.32 12.55
N ILE A 5 -7.23 -4.00 11.99
CA ILE A 5 -7.31 -4.49 10.61
C ILE A 5 -8.13 -5.78 10.65
N VAL A 6 -9.18 -5.85 9.85
CA VAL A 6 -10.08 -7.02 9.76
C VAL A 6 -9.88 -7.80 8.47
N LYS A 7 -9.32 -7.15 7.45
CA LYS A 7 -9.09 -7.75 6.14
C LYS A 7 -7.93 -7.07 5.45
N TYR A 8 -7.16 -7.81 4.65
CA TYR A 8 -6.16 -7.20 3.79
C TYR A 8 -5.92 -7.97 2.49
N LYS A 9 -5.38 -7.26 1.51
CA LYS A 9 -4.86 -7.82 0.25
C LYS A 9 -3.58 -7.10 -0.11
N HIS A 10 -2.53 -7.86 -0.36
CA HIS A 10 -1.27 -7.35 -0.84
C HIS A 10 -1.12 -7.65 -2.33
N TYR A 11 -0.76 -6.65 -3.14
CA TYR A 11 -0.66 -6.78 -4.59
C TYR A 11 0.76 -7.08 -5.10
N GLY A 12 1.74 -7.14 -4.20
CA GLY A 12 3.14 -7.28 -4.58
C GLY A 12 3.69 -6.00 -5.23
N GLN A 13 4.77 -6.15 -6.00
CA GLN A 13 5.33 -5.08 -6.81
C GLN A 13 4.41 -4.81 -8.01
N LYS A 14 3.93 -3.56 -8.14
CA LYS A 14 3.06 -3.16 -9.27
C LYS A 14 3.72 -2.21 -10.24
N MET A 15 4.73 -1.47 -9.79
CA MET A 15 5.47 -0.56 -10.63
C MET A 15 6.95 -0.60 -10.30
N SER A 16 7.75 -0.17 -11.27
CA SER A 16 9.15 0.17 -11.09
C SER A 16 9.44 1.50 -11.79
N GLY A 17 10.33 2.29 -11.20
CA GLY A 17 10.76 3.59 -11.72
C GLY A 17 12.28 3.71 -11.71
N GLY A 18 12.77 4.89 -12.12
CA GLY A 18 14.19 5.20 -12.25
C GLY A 18 14.59 5.39 -13.71
N GLU A 19 15.24 6.52 -14.01
CA GLU A 19 15.67 6.87 -15.37
C GLU A 19 16.74 5.92 -15.92
N ASN A 20 17.57 5.37 -15.03
CA ASN A 20 18.61 4.41 -15.36
C ASN A 20 18.64 3.27 -14.33
N PRO A 21 18.03 2.11 -14.62
CA PRO A 21 17.92 0.99 -13.68
C PRO A 21 19.27 0.46 -13.15
N SER A 22 20.37 0.75 -13.85
CA SER A 22 21.73 0.40 -13.41
C SER A 22 22.26 1.32 -12.30
N GLU A 23 21.65 2.50 -12.14
CA GLU A 23 22.07 3.54 -11.22
C GLU A 23 21.03 3.80 -10.12
N VAL A 24 19.77 3.96 -10.50
CA VAL A 24 18.64 4.23 -9.61
C VAL A 24 17.47 3.35 -10.03
N ASN A 25 16.89 2.62 -9.07
CA ASN A 25 15.73 1.78 -9.30
C ASN A 25 14.75 1.96 -8.13
N ASP A 26 13.54 2.39 -8.44
CA ASP A 26 12.44 2.51 -7.47
C ASP A 26 11.48 1.34 -7.64
N LEU A 27 11.18 0.64 -6.56
CA LEU A 27 10.22 -0.46 -6.54
C LEU A 27 9.01 -0.06 -5.71
N PHE A 28 7.82 -0.20 -6.30
CA PHE A 28 6.57 0.26 -5.68
C PHE A 28 5.67 -0.94 -5.38
N TYR A 29 5.32 -1.10 -4.11
CA TYR A 29 4.50 -2.19 -3.60
C TYR A 29 3.22 -1.65 -2.96
N TRP A 30 2.08 -2.25 -3.30
CA TRP A 30 0.78 -1.80 -2.78
C TRP A 30 0.10 -2.87 -1.92
N SER A 31 -0.58 -2.39 -0.88
CA SER A 31 -1.47 -3.21 -0.05
C SER A 31 -2.72 -2.41 0.31
N PHE A 32 -3.81 -3.14 0.57
CA PHE A 32 -5.08 -2.57 1.03
C PHE A 32 -5.50 -3.23 2.32
N PHE A 33 -5.99 -2.43 3.27
CA PHE A 33 -6.39 -2.87 4.60
C PHE A 33 -7.77 -2.34 4.93
N GLU A 34 -8.71 -3.24 5.24
CA GLU A 34 -9.99 -2.86 5.83
C GLU A 34 -9.84 -2.73 7.34
N LEU A 35 -10.26 -1.59 7.87
CA LEU A 35 -10.30 -1.34 9.30
C LEU A 35 -11.65 -1.77 9.87
N SER A 36 -11.71 -2.02 11.17
CA SER A 36 -12.92 -2.45 11.88
C SER A 36 -14.07 -1.42 11.86
N ASN A 37 -13.84 -0.21 11.35
CA ASN A 37 -14.86 0.80 11.10
C ASN A 37 -15.33 0.84 9.63
N GLY A 38 -14.92 -0.12 8.81
CA GLY A 38 -15.26 -0.22 7.38
C GLY A 38 -14.46 0.68 6.45
N LYS A 39 -13.59 1.56 6.98
CA LYS A 39 -12.70 2.38 6.13
C LYS A 39 -11.57 1.53 5.58
N ILE A 40 -11.11 1.88 4.38
CA ILE A 40 -10.02 1.17 3.71
C ILE A 40 -8.79 2.08 3.62
N ILE A 41 -7.64 1.53 3.98
CA ILE A 41 -6.33 2.14 3.79
C ILE A 41 -5.66 1.53 2.56
N SER A 42 -5.22 2.37 1.63
CA SER A 42 -4.21 2.05 0.63
C SER A 42 -2.84 2.38 1.20
N SER A 43 -1.94 1.40 1.21
CA SER A 43 -0.54 1.62 1.58
C SER A 43 0.38 1.46 0.38
N LEU A 44 1.35 2.35 0.25
CA LEU A 44 2.39 2.29 -0.76
C LEU A 44 3.76 2.21 -0.08
N LEU A 45 4.46 1.10 -0.30
CA LEU A 45 5.88 0.98 0.03
C LEU A 45 6.72 1.33 -1.20
N ILE A 46 7.62 2.29 -1.05
CA ILE A 46 8.61 2.68 -2.06
C ILE A 46 9.99 2.28 -1.57
N GLU A 47 10.67 1.41 -2.32
CA GLU A 47 12.07 1.07 -2.07
C GLU A 47 12.96 1.60 -3.19
N THR A 48 13.85 2.55 -2.86
CA THR A 48 14.82 3.10 -3.80
C THR A 48 16.17 2.43 -3.61
N PHE A 49 16.72 1.92 -4.71
CA PHE A 49 18.05 1.33 -4.79
C PHE A 49 18.96 2.24 -5.60
N ILE A 50 20.13 2.56 -5.06
CA ILE A 50 21.19 3.27 -5.79
C ILE A 50 22.38 2.33 -5.95
N LYS A 51 22.78 2.05 -7.20
CA LYS A 51 23.83 1.07 -7.54
C LYS A 51 23.61 -0.27 -6.82
N ASN A 52 22.38 -0.80 -6.92
CA ASN A 52 21.93 -2.05 -6.29
C ASN A 52 21.96 -2.07 -4.74
N LYS A 53 22.13 -0.93 -4.07
CA LYS A 53 22.04 -0.83 -2.60
C LYS A 53 20.77 -0.09 -2.23
N LYS A 54 19.93 -0.71 -1.39
CA LYS A 54 18.75 -0.04 -0.80
C LYS A 54 19.20 1.21 -0.04
N LYS A 55 18.63 2.36 -0.39
CA LYS A 55 18.94 3.66 0.23
C LYS A 55 17.75 4.25 0.95
N PHE A 56 16.58 4.15 0.34
CA PHE A 56 15.36 4.69 0.89
C PHE A 56 14.29 3.61 0.99
N ASN A 57 13.44 3.79 1.99
CA ASN A 57 12.29 2.96 2.27
C ASN A 57 11.24 3.86 2.87
N ASP A 58 10.13 4.04 2.18
CA ASP A 58 9.02 4.86 2.66
C ASP A 58 7.72 4.08 2.54
N LEU A 59 6.94 4.07 3.61
CA LEU A 59 5.62 3.43 3.65
C LEU A 59 4.59 4.52 3.91
N SER A 60 3.88 4.94 2.86
CA SER A 60 2.78 5.89 2.98
C SER A 60 1.45 5.15 3.14
N CYS A 61 0.50 5.79 3.81
CA CYS A 61 -0.84 5.26 4.05
C CYS A 61 -1.87 6.36 3.78
N HIS A 62 -2.87 6.05 2.96
CA HIS A 62 -3.96 6.96 2.61
C HIS A 62 -5.29 6.24 2.71
N TYR A 63 -6.35 6.94 3.09
CA TYR A 63 -7.69 6.38 2.91
C TYR A 63 -8.02 6.27 1.43
N THR A 64 -8.90 5.33 1.09
CA THR A 64 -9.49 5.22 -0.25
C THR A 64 -10.96 4.84 -0.14
N GLU A 65 -11.81 5.48 -0.96
CA GLU A 65 -13.25 5.19 -1.06
C GLU A 65 -13.62 4.43 -2.34
N CYS A 66 -12.72 4.37 -3.32
CA CYS A 66 -12.97 3.82 -4.65
C CYS A 66 -12.43 2.39 -4.84
N TYR A 67 -11.80 1.81 -3.81
CA TYR A 67 -11.32 0.43 -3.81
C TYR A 67 -12.39 -0.53 -3.28
N SER A 68 -12.56 -1.66 -3.99
CA SER A 68 -13.27 -2.83 -3.49
C SER A 68 -12.36 -4.05 -3.48
N PHE A 69 -12.46 -4.87 -2.43
CA PHE A 69 -11.69 -6.10 -2.36
C PHE A 69 -12.07 -7.05 -3.50
N GLY A 70 -11.08 -7.40 -4.31
CA GLY A 70 -11.29 -8.19 -5.53
C GLY A 70 -11.15 -7.40 -6.82
N ASP A 71 -11.14 -6.06 -6.75
CA ASP A 71 -10.86 -5.20 -7.90
C ASP A 71 -9.47 -5.50 -8.48
N ASP A 72 -9.31 -5.26 -9.78
CA ASP A 72 -7.98 -5.19 -10.38
C ASP A 72 -7.25 -3.93 -9.89
N PHE A 73 -5.94 -4.05 -9.66
CA PHE A 73 -5.14 -2.94 -9.15
C PHE A 73 -5.15 -1.73 -10.09
N TYR A 74 -5.05 -1.93 -11.41
CA TYR A 74 -5.00 -0.83 -12.36
C TYR A 74 -6.37 -0.20 -12.55
N VAL A 75 -7.45 -0.98 -12.41
CA VAL A 75 -8.82 -0.43 -12.35
C VAL A 75 -9.00 0.49 -11.13
N TRP A 76 -8.48 0.12 -9.95
CA TRP A 76 -8.47 1.02 -8.79
C TRP A 76 -7.61 2.26 -9.06
N LEU A 77 -6.40 2.07 -9.60
CA LEU A 77 -5.46 3.15 -9.87
C LEU A 77 -6.07 4.21 -10.79
N ASP A 78 -6.71 3.78 -11.89
CA ASP A 78 -7.38 4.66 -12.84
C ASP A 78 -8.52 5.45 -12.18
N LYS A 79 -9.30 4.81 -11.28
CA LYS A 79 -10.35 5.49 -10.50
C LYS A 79 -9.75 6.54 -9.55
N THR A 80 -8.67 6.21 -8.84
CA THR A 80 -8.01 7.12 -7.90
C THR A 80 -7.50 8.39 -8.58
N PHE A 81 -6.96 8.28 -9.81
CA PHE A 81 -6.48 9.45 -10.56
C PHE A 81 -7.51 10.10 -11.48
N SER A 82 -8.75 9.59 -11.51
CA SER A 82 -9.84 10.28 -12.19
C SER A 82 -10.34 11.46 -11.33
N ASP A 83 -10.77 12.55 -11.97
CA ASP A 83 -11.17 13.85 -11.36
C ASP A 83 -12.30 13.79 -10.29
N GLU A 84 -12.73 12.60 -9.87
CA GLU A 84 -13.76 12.37 -8.86
C GLU A 84 -13.22 12.17 -7.44
N GLU A 85 -11.90 12.12 -7.20
CA GLU A 85 -11.39 11.91 -5.84
C GLU A 85 -11.56 13.14 -4.94
N ARG A 86 -12.55 13.00 -4.06
CA ARG A 86 -12.78 13.75 -2.83
C ARG A 86 -11.47 13.84 -2.04
N SER A 87 -11.10 15.04 -1.61
CA SER A 87 -10.08 15.25 -0.58
C SER A 87 -10.42 14.40 0.66
N LEU A 88 -9.78 13.24 0.79
CA LEU A 88 -9.90 12.43 2.00
C LEU A 88 -9.01 13.04 3.07
N GLU A 89 -9.49 13.03 4.32
CA GLU A 89 -8.64 13.36 5.46
C GLU A 89 -7.47 12.37 5.53
N ASP A 90 -6.29 12.83 5.94
CA ASP A 90 -5.17 11.92 6.15
C ASP A 90 -5.48 10.95 7.31
N PRO A 91 -5.02 9.69 7.24
CA PRO A 91 -5.08 8.78 8.38
C PRO A 91 -4.40 9.37 9.60
N THR A 92 -5.01 9.18 10.77
CA THR A 92 -4.38 9.58 12.03
C THR A 92 -3.12 8.76 12.27
N LYS A 93 -2.20 9.30 13.08
CA LYS A 93 -0.96 8.59 13.45
C LYS A 93 -1.22 7.17 13.98
N ASP A 94 -2.24 6.98 14.80
CA ASP A 94 -2.59 5.66 15.35
C ASP A 94 -2.97 4.65 14.26
N VAL A 95 -3.64 5.10 13.19
CA VAL A 95 -3.99 4.24 12.04
C VAL A 95 -2.73 3.91 11.23
N VAL A 96 -1.86 4.89 11.00
CA VAL A 96 -0.59 4.68 10.32
C VAL A 96 0.28 3.68 11.08
N ASP A 97 0.45 3.88 12.40
CA ASP A 97 1.24 2.99 13.26
C ASP A 97 0.67 1.55 13.26
N LEU A 98 -0.67 1.40 13.26
CA LEU A 98 -1.34 0.11 13.18
C LEU A 98 -1.02 -0.61 11.86
N VAL A 99 -1.15 0.10 10.72
CA VAL A 99 -0.91 -0.45 9.39
C VAL A 99 0.57 -0.78 9.20
N GLU A 100 1.48 0.09 9.62
CA GLU A 100 2.92 -0.12 9.53
C GLU A 100 3.36 -1.34 10.36
N ALA A 101 2.91 -1.44 11.62
CA ALA A 101 3.21 -2.57 12.48
C ALA A 101 2.69 -3.89 11.88
N PHE A 102 1.49 -3.86 11.29
CA PHE A 102 0.93 -5.03 10.62
C PHE A 102 1.70 -5.40 9.35
N PHE A 103 2.03 -4.41 8.51
CA PHE A 103 2.77 -4.62 7.26
C PHE A 103 4.13 -5.26 7.53
N ARG A 104 4.90 -4.72 8.48
CA ARG A 104 6.23 -5.25 8.84
C ARG A 104 6.16 -6.68 9.36
N LYS A 105 5.14 -6.99 10.17
CA LYS A 105 4.99 -8.32 10.75
C LYS A 105 4.56 -9.37 9.72
N ASN A 106 3.66 -9.02 8.80
CA ASN A 106 2.96 -10.01 7.99
C ASN A 106 3.33 -9.99 6.50
N ILE A 107 3.75 -8.84 5.96
CA ILE A 107 3.91 -8.62 4.51
C ILE A 107 5.37 -8.40 4.12
N GLU A 108 6.14 -7.61 4.89
CA GLU A 108 7.45 -7.09 4.46
C GLU A 108 8.43 -8.16 3.95
N LYS A 109 8.46 -9.34 4.60
CA LYS A 109 9.34 -10.44 4.20
C LYS A 109 9.00 -11.02 2.82
N ASN A 110 7.72 -11.00 2.45
CA ASN A 110 7.20 -11.58 1.21
C ASN A 110 6.59 -10.53 0.27
N LYS A 111 6.94 -9.24 0.45
CA LYS A 111 6.35 -8.10 -0.28
C LYS A 111 6.46 -8.18 -1.81
N GLY A 112 7.30 -9.06 -2.35
CA GLY A 112 7.38 -9.30 -3.79
C GLY A 112 6.21 -10.12 -4.34
N HIS A 113 5.45 -10.81 -3.48
CA HIS A 113 4.42 -11.76 -3.87
C HIS A 113 3.05 -11.25 -3.46
N ALA A 114 2.14 -11.17 -4.42
CA ALA A 114 0.75 -10.88 -4.13
C ALA A 114 0.13 -11.95 -3.23
N THR A 115 -0.84 -11.54 -2.42
CA THR A 115 -1.67 -12.43 -1.62
C THR A 115 -3.07 -12.50 -2.21
N GLU A 116 -3.78 -13.58 -1.90
CA GLU A 116 -5.24 -13.57 -1.92
C GLU A 116 -5.79 -12.57 -0.88
N ILE A 117 -7.11 -12.41 -0.86
CA ILE A 117 -7.80 -11.67 0.20
C ILE A 117 -7.72 -12.48 1.49
N ILE A 118 -7.26 -11.86 2.58
CA ILE A 118 -7.09 -12.50 3.89
C ILE A 118 -7.98 -11.79 4.91
N GLU A 119 -8.88 -12.57 5.52
CA GLU A 119 -9.73 -12.18 6.66
C GLU A 119 -8.99 -12.49 7.98
N LEU A 120 -9.13 -11.64 9.01
CA LEU A 120 -8.38 -11.70 10.28
C LEU A 120 -9.24 -11.92 11.52
#